data_AF-A0A951DX44-F1
#
_entry.id   AF-A0A951DX44-F1
#
_cell.length_a   1.000
_cell.length_b   1.000
_cell.length_c   1.000
_cell.angle_alpha   90.00
_cell.angle_beta   90.00
_cell.angle_gamma   90.00
#
_symmetry.space_group_name_H-M   'P 1'
#
loop_
_entity.id
_entity.type
_entity.pdbx_description
1 polymer ?
#
loop_
_entity_poly.entity_id
_entity_poly.type
_entity_poly.pdbx_seq_one_letter_code
_entity_poly.pdbx_strand_id
1 'polypeptide(L)'
;MARIWWYRELEPYSSLATPYVRLNGIVAGVSEPGGAFYVDVPPGHYHLSVDTIGVDFGQTKDVDLAPGMQIFAKIVSNDNWIEGGGGRGGGGGYRRNTFYVWLSPVEAAWPVIAHSYFYGGGYFYGSQPVAAALPPH
;
A
#
# COMPACT_ATOMS: atom_id res chain seq x y z
N MET A 1 -8.05 -0.85 -20.44
CA MET A 1 -7.76 -0.48 -19.05
C MET A 1 -6.76 -1.47 -18.47
N ALA A 2 -5.90 -1.01 -17.58
CA ALA A 2 -5.06 -1.85 -16.73
C ALA A 2 -5.63 -1.82 -15.29
N ARG A 3 -5.23 -2.78 -14.45
CA ARG A 3 -5.68 -2.90 -13.06
C ARG A 3 -4.50 -2.97 -12.12
N ILE A 4 -4.59 -2.23 -11.03
CA ILE A 4 -3.61 -2.24 -9.95
C ILE A 4 -4.31 -2.78 -8.72
N TRP A 5 -3.91 -3.97 -8.28
CA TRP A 5 -4.32 -4.53 -7.01
C TRP A 5 -3.41 -3.99 -5.90
N TRP A 6 -4.01 -3.46 -4.86
CA TRP A 6 -3.33 -3.05 -3.65
C TRP A 6 -3.72 -3.98 -2.53
N TYR A 7 -2.75 -4.49 -1.79
CA TYR A 7 -3.04 -5.40 -0.69
C TYR A 7 -1.98 -5.34 0.40
N ARG A 8 -2.38 -5.74 1.60
CA ARG A 8 -1.51 -5.79 2.76
C ARG A 8 -1.88 -6.98 3.62
N GLU A 9 -0.86 -7.71 4.08
CA GLU A 9 -1.05 -8.83 4.99
C GLU A 9 -1.43 -8.34 6.39
N LEU A 10 -2.26 -9.13 7.09
CA LEU A 10 -2.55 -8.92 8.49
C LEU A 10 -1.47 -9.60 9.33
N GLU A 11 -0.53 -8.83 9.85
CA GLU A 11 0.52 -9.34 10.73
C GLU A 11 0.22 -8.96 12.20
N PRO A 12 0.23 -9.91 13.15
CA PRO A 12 -0.17 -9.66 14.55
C PRO A 12 0.68 -8.60 15.29
N TYR A 13 1.89 -8.34 14.80
CA TYR A 13 2.85 -7.40 15.37
C TYR A 13 3.18 -6.23 14.44
N SER A 14 2.46 -6.13 13.33
CA SER A 14 2.62 -5.06 12.35
C SER A 14 1.83 -3.81 12.73
N SER A 15 2.28 -2.66 12.26
CA SER A 15 1.59 -1.38 12.40
C SER A 15 0.10 -1.44 12.02
N LEU A 16 -0.81 -1.05 12.92
CA LEU A 16 -2.23 -0.90 12.60
C LEU A 16 -2.55 0.41 11.84
N ALA A 17 -1.53 1.18 11.44
CA ALA A 17 -1.76 2.40 10.67
C ALA A 17 -2.28 2.08 9.27
N THR A 18 -3.16 2.96 8.78
CA THR A 18 -3.88 2.85 7.50
C THR A 18 -3.42 3.95 6.53
N PRO A 19 -2.19 3.84 5.96
CA PRO A 19 -1.66 4.90 5.12
C PRO A 19 -2.41 4.99 3.78
N TYR A 20 -2.49 6.20 3.23
CA TYR A 20 -2.95 6.38 1.86
C TYR A 20 -1.94 5.82 0.86
N VAL A 21 -2.42 5.13 -0.16
CA VAL A 21 -1.61 4.85 -1.34
C VAL A 21 -1.95 5.85 -2.44
N ARG A 22 -0.96 6.17 -3.25
CA ARG A 22 -1.06 7.23 -4.25
C ARG A 22 -0.57 6.74 -5.61
N LEU A 23 -1.26 7.23 -6.63
CA LEU A 23 -0.90 7.11 -8.04
C LEU A 23 -0.58 8.49 -8.56
N ASN A 24 0.65 8.70 -9.04
CA ASN A 24 1.13 10.01 -9.53
C ASN A 24 0.92 11.13 -8.50
N GLY A 25 1.08 10.83 -7.21
CA GLY A 25 0.90 11.78 -6.10
C GLY A 25 -0.55 12.00 -5.64
N ILE A 26 -1.54 11.47 -6.35
CA ILE A 26 -2.97 11.57 -6.02
C ILE A 26 -3.40 10.33 -5.23
N VAL A 27 -4.18 10.51 -4.17
CA VAL A 27 -4.70 9.41 -3.35
C VAL A 27 -5.58 8.48 -4.17
N ALA A 28 -5.17 7.21 -4.25
CA ALA A 28 -5.85 6.14 -4.97
C ALA A 28 -6.65 5.21 -4.04
N GLY A 29 -6.32 5.20 -2.74
CA GLY A 29 -7.03 4.42 -1.74
C GLY A 29 -6.30 4.37 -0.40
N VAL A 30 -6.78 3.52 0.50
CA VAL A 30 -6.25 3.33 1.86
C VAL A 30 -5.71 1.90 1.99
N SER A 31 -4.49 1.76 2.54
CA SER A 31 -3.89 0.46 2.82
C SER A 31 -4.31 -0.03 4.21
N GLU A 32 -5.39 -0.80 4.23
CA GLU A 32 -5.91 -1.46 5.44
C GLU A 32 -5.06 -2.68 5.81
N PRO A 33 -4.69 -2.89 7.09
CA PRO A 33 -4.08 -4.15 7.54
C PRO A 33 -4.98 -5.35 7.20
N GLY A 34 -4.43 -6.35 6.51
CA GLY A 34 -5.23 -7.49 6.04
C GLY A 34 -6.23 -7.16 4.93
N GLY A 35 -6.11 -5.99 4.32
CA GLY A 35 -7.03 -5.50 3.30
C GLY A 35 -6.50 -5.66 1.88
N ALA A 36 -7.42 -5.77 0.93
CA ALA A 36 -7.16 -5.68 -0.49
C ALA A 36 -8.22 -4.83 -1.20
N PHE A 37 -7.80 -4.08 -2.21
CA PHE A 37 -8.68 -3.37 -3.12
C PHE A 37 -8.02 -3.26 -4.50
N TYR A 38 -8.77 -2.86 -5.53
CA TYR A 38 -8.19 -2.61 -6.84
C TYR A 38 -8.59 -1.27 -7.43
N VAL A 39 -7.75 -0.79 -8.32
CA VAL A 39 -7.98 0.43 -9.08
C VAL A 39 -7.77 0.16 -10.56
N ASP A 40 -8.77 0.48 -11.37
CA ASP A 40 -8.68 0.43 -12.82
C ASP A 40 -8.17 1.77 -13.36
N VAL A 41 -7.14 1.71 -14.19
CA VAL A 41 -6.44 2.87 -14.76
C VAL A 41 -6.32 2.76 -16.28
N PRO A 42 -6.22 3.88 -17.00
CA PRO A 42 -5.74 3.87 -18.38
C PRO A 42 -4.35 3.22 -18.51
N PRO A 43 -3.99 2.67 -19.68
CA PRO A 43 -2.62 2.27 -19.96
C PRO A 43 -1.69 3.49 -19.92
N GLY A 44 -0.48 3.34 -19.38
CA GLY A 44 0.48 4.42 -19.26
C GLY A 44 1.50 4.21 -18.14
N HIS A 45 2.28 5.26 -17.89
CA HIS A 45 3.31 5.28 -16.86
C HIS A 45 2.70 5.79 -15.54
N TYR A 46 2.91 5.05 -14.45
CA TYR A 46 2.39 5.38 -13.12
C TYR A 46 3.48 5.32 -12.06
N HIS A 47 3.51 6.35 -11.22
CA HIS A 47 4.30 6.41 -10.01
C HIS A 47 3.46 5.99 -8.80
N LEU A 48 3.75 4.81 -8.27
CA LEU A 48 3.13 4.23 -7.08
C LEU A 48 3.87 4.71 -5.83
N SER A 49 3.13 5.20 -4.84
CA SER A 49 3.68 5.59 -3.54
C SER A 49 2.72 5.29 -2.41
N VAL A 50 3.23 5.26 -1.18
CA VAL A 50 2.44 5.09 0.05
C VAL A 50 2.85 6.16 1.05
N ASP A 51 1.88 6.76 1.72
CA ASP A 51 2.12 7.77 2.74
C ASP A 51 2.85 7.11 3.92
N THR A 52 4.00 7.67 4.27
CA THR A 52 4.89 7.15 5.31
C THR A 52 5.43 8.30 6.15
N ILE A 53 5.61 8.06 7.44
CA ILE A 53 6.16 9.07 8.37
C ILE A 53 7.70 9.05 8.34
N GLY A 54 8.30 7.89 8.06
CA GLY A 54 9.73 7.77 7.80
C GLY A 54 10.03 7.98 6.32
N VAL A 55 10.91 8.93 5.99
CA VAL A 55 11.45 9.06 4.63
C VAL A 55 12.63 8.09 4.52
N ASP A 56 12.49 7.08 3.67
CA ASP A 56 13.53 6.09 3.40
C ASP A 56 13.58 5.78 1.89
N PHE A 57 14.70 5.23 1.42
CA PHE A 57 14.90 4.92 0.00
C PHE A 57 14.04 3.73 -0.44
N GLY A 58 13.45 3.80 -1.64
CA GLY A 58 12.74 2.66 -2.26
C GLY A 58 11.27 2.46 -1.87
N GLN A 59 10.63 3.47 -1.28
CA GLN A 59 9.21 3.46 -0.87
C GLN A 59 8.24 3.61 -2.04
N THR A 60 8.73 4.01 -3.21
CA THR A 60 7.96 4.27 -4.41
C THR A 60 8.36 3.32 -5.54
N LYS A 61 7.46 3.13 -6.51
CA LYS A 61 7.70 2.30 -7.70
C LYS A 61 7.11 2.95 -8.94
N ASP A 62 7.90 3.02 -10.01
CA ASP A 62 7.43 3.39 -11.33
C ASP A 62 7.06 2.11 -12.11
N VAL A 63 5.90 2.13 -12.76
CA VAL A 63 5.38 1.00 -13.53
C VAL A 63 4.80 1.46 -14.85
N ASP A 64 4.98 0.62 -15.87
CA ASP A 64 4.43 0.80 -17.20
C ASP A 64 3.29 -0.18 -17.38
N LEU A 65 2.08 0.33 -17.53
CA LEU A 65 0.88 -0.49 -17.62
C LEU A 65 0.38 -0.58 -19.06
N ALA A 66 0.44 -1.79 -19.61
CA ALA A 66 -0.15 -2.10 -20.90
C ALA A 66 -1.68 -2.31 -20.81
N PRO A 67 -2.43 -2.17 -21.91
CA PRO A 67 -3.86 -2.49 -21.93
C PRO A 67 -4.13 -3.93 -21.46
N GLY A 68 -5.04 -4.09 -20.50
CA GLY A 68 -5.42 -5.39 -19.92
C GLY A 68 -4.47 -5.91 -18.85
N MET A 69 -3.33 -5.22 -18.62
CA MET A 69 -2.34 -5.65 -17.64
C MET A 69 -2.89 -5.54 -16.22
N GLN A 70 -2.55 -6.53 -15.38
CA GLN A 70 -2.83 -6.49 -13.95
C GLN A 70 -1.50 -6.57 -13.20
N ILE A 71 -1.32 -5.67 -12.23
CA ILE A 71 -0.18 -5.70 -11.32
C ILE A 71 -0.66 -5.80 -9.88
N PHE A 72 0.19 -6.35 -9.02
CA PHE A 72 -0.11 -6.59 -7.62
C PHE A 72 0.91 -5.86 -6.75
N ALA A 73 0.47 -4.76 -6.16
CA ALA A 73 1.23 -3.90 -5.26
C ALA A 73 0.96 -4.30 -3.81
N LYS A 74 1.92 -5.00 -3.20
CA LYS A 74 1.94 -5.31 -1.77
C LYS A 74 2.42 -4.08 -1.00
N ILE A 75 1.67 -3.69 0.02
CA ILE A 75 2.13 -2.72 1.02
C ILE A 75 2.76 -3.49 2.17
N VAL A 76 4.04 -3.22 2.42
CA VAL A 76 4.79 -3.84 3.50
C VAL A 76 5.05 -2.77 4.56
N SER A 77 4.65 -3.03 5.80
CA SER A 77 5.13 -2.27 6.95
C SER A 77 6.48 -2.83 7.37
N ASN A 78 7.50 -1.99 7.41
CA ASN A 78 8.75 -2.36 8.04
C ASN A 78 8.80 -1.71 9.43
N ASP A 79 8.39 -2.45 10.45
CA ASP A 79 8.52 -2.01 11.84
C ASP A 79 9.95 -2.21 12.38
N ASN A 80 10.87 -2.79 11.59
CA ASN A 80 12.15 -3.34 12.07
C ASN A 80 13.43 -2.65 11.52
N TRP A 81 13.34 -1.52 10.79
CA TRP A 81 14.53 -0.90 10.16
C TRP A 81 15.23 0.18 11.00
N ILE A 82 14.63 0.74 12.05
CA ILE A 82 15.34 1.63 12.99
C ILE A 82 15.27 1.05 14.40
N GLU A 83 16.18 0.12 14.71
CA GLU A 83 16.72 0.03 16.06
C GLU A 83 17.97 0.91 16.13
N GLY A 84 17.79 2.13 16.62
CA GLY A 84 18.89 3.07 16.85
C GLY A 84 18.64 3.87 18.13
N GLY A 85 19.28 3.45 19.22
CA GLY A 85 19.41 4.27 20.43
C GLY A 85 18.79 3.72 21.73
N GLY A 86 18.79 2.40 21.95
CA GLY A 86 18.69 1.85 23.31
C GLY A 86 20.06 1.91 24.00
N GLY A 87 20.58 3.12 24.25
CA GLY A 87 21.67 3.27 25.21
C GLY A 87 21.28 2.61 26.52
N ARG A 88 22.20 1.87 27.15
CA ARG A 88 21.96 1.12 28.40
C ARG A 88 21.29 2.02 29.45
N GLY A 89 19.97 1.90 29.58
CA GLY A 89 19.15 2.60 30.57
C GLY A 89 18.29 3.73 29.98
N GLY A 90 16.97 3.52 29.98
CA GLY A 90 15.98 4.60 29.88
C GLY A 90 15.27 4.67 28.53
N GLY A 91 13.93 4.62 28.57
CA GLY A 91 13.06 4.48 27.41
C GLY A 91 13.15 5.60 26.38
N GLY A 92 12.85 5.26 25.12
CA GLY A 92 12.84 6.25 24.04
C GLY A 92 12.83 5.70 22.61
N GLY A 93 12.41 4.45 22.37
CA GLY A 93 12.29 3.94 20.99
C GLY A 93 11.13 4.61 20.26
N TYR A 94 11.41 5.42 19.23
CA TYR A 94 10.37 5.91 18.32
C TYR A 94 10.11 4.84 17.25
N ARG A 95 8.92 4.23 17.26
CA ARG A 95 8.46 3.36 16.16
C ARG A 95 7.82 4.24 15.11
N ARG A 96 8.56 4.61 14.07
CA ARG A 96 7.99 5.31 12.91
C ARG A 96 7.53 4.26 11.90
N ASN A 97 6.21 4.14 11.74
CA ASN A 97 5.60 3.27 10.74
C ASN A 97 6.17 3.66 9.36
N THR A 98 6.98 2.78 8.79
CA THR A 98 7.60 2.97 7.48
C THR A 98 6.99 1.97 6.51
N PHE A 99 6.44 2.47 5.42
CA PHE A 99 5.71 1.65 4.43
C PHE A 99 6.43 1.62 3.10
N TYR A 100 6.37 0.47 2.42
CA TYR A 100 6.96 0.25 1.11
C TYR A 100 5.94 -0.35 0.14
N VAL A 101 6.08 0.00 -1.13
CA VAL A 101 5.33 -0.62 -2.24
C VAL A 101 6.20 -1.68 -2.92
N TRP A 102 5.77 -2.93 -2.88
CA TRP A 102 6.44 -4.06 -3.54
C TRP A 102 5.57 -4.66 -4.63
N LEU A 103 6.13 -4.88 -5.81
CA LEU A 103 5.43 -5.58 -6.89
C LEU A 103 5.61 -7.09 -6.70
N SER A 104 4.50 -7.79 -6.60
CA SER A 104 4.47 -9.24 -6.42
C SER A 104 3.93 -9.93 -7.68
N PRO A 105 4.46 -11.12 -8.02
CA PRO A 105 3.87 -11.94 -9.06
C PRO A 105 2.50 -12.46 -8.61
N VAL A 106 1.62 -12.76 -9.56
CA VAL A 106 0.23 -13.15 -9.30
C VAL A 106 0.14 -14.39 -8.40
N GLU A 107 1.07 -15.33 -8.56
CA GLU A 107 1.11 -16.59 -7.81
C GLU A 107 1.36 -16.36 -6.31
N ALA A 108 2.09 -15.30 -5.95
CA ALA A 108 2.34 -14.92 -4.56
C ALA A 108 1.26 -14.00 -4.00
N ALA A 109 0.71 -13.11 -4.84
CA ALA A 109 -0.28 -12.12 -4.41
C ALA A 109 -1.68 -12.72 -4.21
N TRP A 110 -2.11 -13.61 -5.10
CA TRP A 110 -3.50 -14.06 -5.14
C TRP A 110 -3.94 -14.84 -3.89
N PRO A 111 -3.15 -15.76 -3.32
CA PRO A 111 -3.52 -16.42 -2.07
C PRO A 111 -3.75 -15.42 -0.94
N VAL A 112 -2.89 -14.40 -0.84
CA VAL A 112 -3.00 -13.35 0.19
C VAL A 112 -4.28 -12.53 0.00
N ILE A 113 -4.53 -12.06 -1.22
CA ILE A 113 -5.72 -11.28 -1.57
C ILE A 113 -6.99 -12.10 -1.29
N ALA A 114 -7.01 -13.39 -1.62
CA ALA A 114 -8.14 -14.27 -1.37
C ALA A 114 -8.46 -14.44 0.13
N HIS A 115 -7.46 -14.29 1.00
CA HIS A 115 -7.61 -14.31 2.46
C HIS A 115 -7.75 -12.92 3.10
N SER A 116 -7.77 -11.85 2.29
CA SER A 116 -7.86 -10.47 2.76
C SER A 116 -9.30 -9.98 2.82
N TYR A 117 -9.57 -9.00 3.68
CA TYR A 117 -10.80 -8.22 3.61
C TYR A 117 -10.81 -7.40 2.31
N PHE A 118 -11.89 -7.49 1.55
CA PHE A 118 -12.02 -6.80 0.28
C PHE A 118 -12.73 -5.45 0.46
N TYR A 119 -12.01 -4.35 0.21
CA TYR A 119 -12.49 -2.98 0.37
C TYR A 119 -13.03 -2.35 -0.93
N GLY A 120 -13.25 -3.17 -1.96
CA GLY A 120 -13.86 -2.75 -3.21
C GLY A 120 -12.87 -2.46 -4.34
N GLY A 121 -13.39 -1.93 -5.43
CA GLY A 121 -12.56 -1.45 -6.52
C GLY A 121 -13.27 -0.41 -7.38
N GLY A 122 -12.50 0.41 -8.08
CA GLY A 122 -13.04 1.55 -8.80
C GLY A 122 -12.10 2.07 -9.89
N TYR A 123 -12.62 3.00 -10.69
CA TYR A 123 -11.85 3.67 -11.72
C TYR A 123 -11.11 4.87 -11.15
N PHE A 124 -9.81 4.95 -11.45
CA PHE A 124 -9.03 6.13 -11.14
C PHE A 124 -8.96 7.03 -12.36
N TYR A 125 -9.86 8.00 -12.37
CA TYR A 125 -9.73 9.20 -13.18
C TYR A 125 -8.74 10.09 -12.45
N GLY A 126 -7.65 10.52 -13.10
CA GLY A 126 -6.57 11.35 -12.53
C GLY A 126 -6.99 12.75 -12.06
N SER A 127 -8.24 12.92 -11.64
CA SER A 127 -8.86 14.11 -11.09
C SER A 127 -10.09 13.71 -10.26
N GLN A 128 -9.89 13.13 -9.07
CA GLN A 128 -10.71 13.25 -7.84
C GLN A 128 -10.52 12.03 -6.91
N PRO A 129 -10.40 12.22 -5.58
CA PRO A 129 -10.41 11.13 -4.63
C PRO A 129 -11.84 10.57 -4.55
N VAL A 130 -12.02 9.31 -4.92
CA VAL A 130 -13.28 8.61 -4.63
C VAL A 130 -13.28 8.37 -3.13
N ALA A 131 -14.21 9.01 -2.41
CA ALA A 131 -14.41 8.79 -0.99
C ALA A 131 -14.68 7.29 -0.76
N ALA A 132 -13.73 6.61 -0.12
CA ALA A 132 -13.99 5.30 0.46
C ALA A 132 -15.11 5.49 1.49
N ALA A 133 -16.29 4.96 1.18
CA ALA A 133 -17.38 4.88 2.15
C ALA A 133 -16.90 4.05 3.33
N LEU A 134 -16.78 4.68 4.50
CA LEU A 134 -16.57 4.00 5.77
C LEU A 134 -17.69 2.98 5.99
N PRO A 135 -17.40 1.74 6.41
CA PRO A 135 -18.45 0.80 6.81
C PRO A 135 -19.21 1.34 8.04
N PRO A 136 -20.54 1.14 8.13
CA PRO A 136 -21.33 1.59 9.27
C PRO A 136 -20.95 0.82 10.55
N HIS A 137 -20.93 1.58 11.66
CA HIS A 137 -20.64 1.14 13.02
C HIS A 137 -21.59 0.07 13.56
#